data_AF-Q0K6S6-F1
#
_entry.id   AF-Q0K6S6-F1
#
_cell.length_a   1.000
_cell.length_b   1.000
_cell.length_c   1.000
_cell.angle_alpha   90.00
_cell.angle_beta   90.00
_cell.angle_gamma   90.00
#
_symmetry.space_group_name_H-M   'P 1'
#
loop_
_entity.id
_entity.type
_entity.pdbx_description
1 polymer ?
#
loop_
_entity_poly.entity_id
_entity_poly.type
_entity_poly.pdbx_seq_one_letter_code
_entity_poly.pdbx_strand_id
1 'polypeptide(L)'
;MSVAAICREQQEWAANRGIAFDARGYVPNLDLNLMRPLSPATLAAFANGDGSELVERGDKPAKMRALHSSSALAANIFDFWTDCADATPLMNALALPSCPTAALFESKLSTGVDSHANLDVCLPLANGIMAGLESKFTEWLRGKATQAGEAFRPPYLARGRSRWEEVGLPRAQALAEALQAGREAFRHIGAPQLLKHALALARQYESRWVLRYVYFDWPGPHGERHRDEIRRFHELVGDELKFKAISYQAIFGELCSASRPEHQLYLAYLGGRYFRQPMG
;
A
#
# COMPACT_ATOMS: atom_id res chain seq x y z
N MET A 1 -18.80 9.39 5.29
CA MET A 1 -17.67 10.11 5.91
C MET A 1 -16.60 10.39 4.85
N SER A 2 -15.74 11.39 5.04
CA SER A 2 -14.81 11.90 4.01
C SER A 2 -13.35 11.84 4.48
N VAL A 3 -12.39 12.05 3.56
CA VAL A 3 -10.95 12.19 3.86
C VAL A 3 -10.68 13.18 5.00
N ALA A 4 -11.50 14.24 5.11
CA ALA A 4 -11.36 15.23 6.17
C ALA A 4 -11.54 14.65 7.59
N ALA A 5 -12.34 13.58 7.75
CA ALA A 5 -12.50 12.92 9.05
C ALA A 5 -11.21 12.22 9.49
N ILE A 6 -10.60 11.43 8.62
CA ILE A 6 -9.29 10.80 8.89
C ILE A 6 -8.24 11.88 9.17
N CYS A 7 -8.17 12.93 8.36
CA CYS A 7 -7.23 14.01 8.59
C CYS A 7 -7.40 14.66 9.97
N ARG A 8 -8.64 14.88 10.42
CA ARG A 8 -8.92 15.41 11.77
C ARG A 8 -8.44 14.47 12.86
N GLU A 9 -8.72 13.17 12.76
CA GLU A 9 -8.24 12.20 13.76
C GLU A 9 -6.71 12.17 13.87
N GLN A 10 -6.01 12.28 12.73
CA GLN A 10 -4.55 12.35 12.71
C GLN A 10 -4.02 13.68 13.30
N GLN A 11 -4.71 14.80 13.06
CA GLN A 11 -4.38 16.10 13.67
C GLN A 11 -4.65 16.12 15.19
N GLU A 12 -5.75 15.53 15.65
CA GLU A 12 -6.04 15.38 17.07
C GLU A 12 -4.99 14.52 17.77
N TRP A 13 -4.52 13.46 17.12
CA TRP A 13 -3.43 12.63 17.65
C TRP A 13 -2.16 13.46 17.89
N ALA A 14 -1.79 14.29 16.91
CA ALA A 14 -0.62 15.16 16.99
C ALA A 14 -0.80 16.23 18.08
N ALA A 15 -1.96 16.89 18.12
CA ALA A 15 -2.29 17.92 19.11
C ALA A 15 -2.23 17.37 20.55
N ASN A 16 -2.79 16.18 20.79
CA ASN A 16 -2.76 15.52 22.10
C ASN A 16 -1.36 15.14 22.57
N ARG A 17 -0.37 15.16 21.67
CA ARG A 17 1.06 14.91 21.96
C ARG A 17 1.91 16.17 21.93
N GLY A 18 1.31 17.35 21.76
CA GLY A 18 2.04 18.60 21.61
C GLY A 18 2.86 18.70 20.32
N ILE A 19 2.54 17.90 19.30
CA ILE A 19 3.22 17.92 18.01
C ILE A 19 2.60 19.04 17.16
N ALA A 20 3.42 20.02 16.78
CA ALA A 20 2.99 21.10 15.89
C ALA A 20 2.80 20.60 14.45
N PHE A 21 1.83 21.17 13.74
CA PHE A 21 1.58 20.92 12.31
C PHE A 21 1.00 22.17 11.63
N ASP A 22 1.20 22.28 10.31
CA ASP A 22 0.65 23.37 9.50
C ASP A 22 -0.86 23.18 9.21
N ALA A 23 -1.51 24.17 8.59
CA ALA A 23 -2.94 24.10 8.25
C ALA A 23 -3.32 22.91 7.34
N ARG A 24 -2.35 22.31 6.63
CA ARG A 24 -2.52 21.14 5.77
C ARG A 24 -2.22 19.82 6.51
N GLY A 25 -1.82 19.88 7.78
CA GLY A 25 -1.48 18.73 8.61
C GLY A 25 -0.06 18.21 8.39
N TYR A 26 0.88 19.06 7.98
CA TYR A 26 2.30 18.70 7.85
C TYR A 26 3.08 19.07 9.11
N VAL A 27 3.79 18.11 9.68
CA VAL A 27 4.68 18.33 10.84
C VAL A 27 5.99 19.02 10.40
N PRO A 28 6.73 19.72 11.29
CA PRO A 28 7.96 20.41 10.92
C PRO A 28 9.13 19.46 10.59
N ASN A 29 9.20 18.29 11.22
CA ASN A 29 10.20 17.24 10.96
C ASN A 29 9.49 15.89 10.77
N LEU A 30 9.95 15.11 9.78
CA LEU A 30 9.50 13.74 9.52
C LEU A 30 9.52 12.85 10.77
N ASP A 31 10.50 12.99 11.67
CA ASP A 31 10.60 12.15 12.88
C ASP A 31 9.37 12.28 13.79
N LEU A 32 8.71 13.44 13.77
CA LEU A 32 7.45 13.67 14.51
C LEU A 32 6.26 12.92 13.90
N ASN A 33 6.41 12.47 12.65
CA ASN A 33 5.44 11.67 11.92
C ASN A 33 5.83 10.19 11.85
N LEU A 34 6.82 9.73 12.62
CA LEU A 34 7.25 8.34 12.67
C LEU A 34 7.28 7.84 14.12
N MET A 35 7.24 6.52 14.32
CA MET A 35 7.41 5.93 15.65
C MET A 35 8.88 6.01 16.09
N ARG A 36 9.75 5.75 15.13
CA ARG A 36 11.21 5.75 15.24
C ARG A 36 11.80 6.30 13.95
N PRO A 37 13.04 6.81 13.96
CA PRO A 37 13.73 7.18 12.73
C PRO A 37 13.73 6.02 11.74
N LEU A 38 13.62 6.32 10.45
CA LEU A 38 13.72 5.30 9.40
C LEU A 38 15.09 4.62 9.47
N SER A 39 15.12 3.31 9.20
CA SER A 39 16.40 2.64 8.97
C SER A 39 17.16 3.29 7.80
N PRO A 40 18.51 3.25 7.77
CA PRO A 40 19.28 3.83 6.67
C PRO A 40 18.86 3.29 5.28
N ALA A 41 18.50 2.01 5.21
CA ALA A 41 18.00 1.38 3.98
C ALA A 41 16.65 1.98 3.54
N THR A 42 15.69 2.12 4.47
CA THR A 42 14.37 2.70 4.21
C THR A 42 14.47 4.18 3.84
N LEU A 43 15.34 4.94 4.52
CA LEU A 43 15.62 6.34 4.17
C LEU A 43 16.17 6.47 2.74
N ALA A 44 17.15 5.65 2.38
CA ALA A 44 17.72 5.63 1.04
C ALA A 44 16.69 5.23 -0.03
N ALA A 45 15.78 4.31 0.30
CA ALA A 45 14.72 3.88 -0.59
C ALA A 45 13.75 5.04 -0.92
N PHE A 46 13.24 5.73 0.09
CA PHE A 46 12.36 6.89 -0.11
C PHE A 46 13.06 8.08 -0.77
N ALA A 47 14.37 8.27 -0.52
CA ALA A 47 15.14 9.33 -1.18
C ALA A 47 15.26 9.12 -2.70
N ASN A 48 15.32 7.85 -3.14
CA ASN A 48 15.42 7.46 -4.54
C ASN A 48 14.06 7.15 -5.19
N GLY A 49 12.97 7.20 -4.42
CA GLY A 49 11.60 7.00 -4.88
C GLY A 49 11.11 8.12 -5.82
N ASP A 50 10.10 7.82 -6.63
CA ASP A 50 9.58 8.80 -7.60
C ASP A 50 8.53 9.75 -6.98
N GLY A 51 8.01 9.42 -5.80
CA GLY A 51 6.85 10.09 -5.23
C GLY A 51 7.17 11.37 -4.44
N SER A 52 8.44 11.77 -4.31
CA SER A 52 8.87 12.96 -3.54
C SER A 52 8.52 12.87 -2.05
N GLU A 53 8.66 11.66 -1.49
CA GLU A 53 8.34 11.31 -0.12
C GLU A 53 9.15 12.12 0.89
N LEU A 54 10.43 12.38 0.57
CA LEU A 54 11.39 13.14 1.37
C LEU A 54 11.78 14.49 0.76
N VAL A 55 11.29 14.81 -0.43
CA VAL A 55 11.73 15.99 -1.19
C VAL A 55 10.80 17.17 -0.90
N GLU A 56 11.37 18.25 -0.39
CA GLU A 56 10.69 19.54 -0.30
C GLU A 56 10.76 20.26 -1.65
N ARG A 57 9.63 20.84 -2.09
CA ARG A 57 9.54 21.56 -3.36
C ARG A 57 9.01 22.96 -3.12
N GLY A 58 9.91 23.91 -2.88
CA GLY A 58 9.55 25.30 -2.57
C GLY A 58 8.72 25.38 -1.30
N ASP A 59 7.46 25.79 -1.43
CA ASP A 59 6.48 25.91 -0.34
C ASP A 59 5.74 24.59 0.01
N LYS A 60 6.05 23.51 -0.71
CA LYS A 60 5.46 22.18 -0.50
C LYS A 60 6.40 21.31 0.35
N PRO A 61 6.02 21.00 1.60
CA PRO A 61 6.78 20.07 2.42
C PRO A 61 6.77 18.67 1.81
N ALA A 62 7.77 17.86 2.18
CA ALA A 62 7.87 16.46 1.79
C ALA A 62 6.59 15.69 2.16
N LYS A 63 6.11 14.79 1.29
CA LYS A 63 4.82 14.11 1.49
C LYS A 63 4.76 13.29 2.78
N MET A 64 5.87 12.67 3.18
CA MET A 64 5.92 11.90 4.43
C MET A 64 5.80 12.77 5.69
N ARG A 65 5.88 14.10 5.58
CA ARG A 65 5.58 15.00 6.71
C ARG A 65 4.08 15.20 6.91
N ALA A 66 3.22 14.80 5.96
CA ALA A 66 1.78 14.85 6.15
C ALA A 66 1.34 13.77 7.16
N LEU A 67 0.58 14.17 8.19
CA LEU A 67 0.04 13.24 9.19
C LEU A 67 -0.82 12.11 8.59
N HIS A 68 -1.41 12.36 7.41
CA HIS A 68 -2.21 11.40 6.63
C HIS A 68 -1.43 10.74 5.48
N SER A 69 -0.10 10.70 5.56
CA SER A 69 0.76 10.05 4.56
C SER A 69 0.64 8.53 4.59
N SER A 70 0.36 7.93 3.44
CA SER A 70 0.38 6.47 3.23
C SER A 70 1.78 5.89 3.37
N SER A 71 2.82 6.55 2.86
CA SER A 71 4.21 6.11 3.03
C SER A 71 4.65 6.13 4.51
N ALA A 72 4.24 7.15 5.28
CA ALA A 72 4.52 7.18 6.73
C ALA A 72 3.76 6.06 7.48
N LEU A 73 2.51 5.79 7.11
CA LEU A 73 1.74 4.66 7.66
C LEU A 73 2.41 3.32 7.34
N ALA A 74 2.80 3.10 6.09
CA ALA A 74 3.51 1.90 5.66
C ALA A 74 4.84 1.75 6.41
N ALA A 75 5.65 2.81 6.52
CA ALA A 75 6.89 2.78 7.28
C ALA A 75 6.66 2.42 8.76
N ASN A 76 5.70 3.10 9.42
CA ASN A 76 5.39 2.82 10.82
C ASN A 76 4.89 1.41 11.07
N ILE A 77 4.28 0.76 10.08
CA ILE A 77 3.82 -0.63 10.24
C ILE A 77 4.92 -1.61 9.86
N PHE A 78 5.53 -1.50 8.68
CA PHE A 78 6.38 -2.56 8.14
C PHE A 78 7.86 -2.43 8.50
N ASP A 79 8.39 -1.21 8.62
CA ASP A 79 9.82 -1.00 8.90
C ASP A 79 10.20 -1.55 10.28
N PHE A 80 9.30 -1.48 11.26
CA PHE A 80 9.48 -2.03 12.61
C PHE A 80 9.91 -3.51 12.60
N TRP A 81 9.28 -4.32 11.74
CA TRP A 81 9.46 -5.77 11.74
C TRP A 81 10.76 -6.24 11.10
N THR A 82 11.53 -5.35 10.46
CA THR A 82 12.82 -5.69 9.87
C THR A 82 13.90 -5.97 10.93
N ASP A 83 13.78 -5.38 12.12
CA ASP A 83 14.69 -5.62 13.24
C ASP A 83 14.18 -6.69 14.21
N CYS A 84 12.94 -7.17 14.00
CA CYS A 84 12.35 -8.20 14.84
C CYS A 84 12.90 -9.57 14.47
N ALA A 85 13.47 -10.29 15.45
CA ALA A 85 13.93 -11.66 15.26
C ALA A 85 12.79 -12.61 14.86
N ASP A 86 11.55 -12.31 15.29
CA ASP A 86 10.35 -13.05 14.93
C ASP A 86 9.26 -12.10 14.40
N ALA A 87 9.09 -12.10 13.08
CA ALA A 87 8.04 -11.35 12.38
C ALA A 87 6.79 -12.19 12.10
N THR A 88 6.62 -13.35 12.74
CA THR A 88 5.45 -14.22 12.57
C THR A 88 4.11 -13.49 12.77
N PRO A 89 3.94 -12.58 13.76
CA PRO A 89 2.68 -11.84 13.89
C PRO A 89 2.32 -11.05 12.62
N LEU A 90 3.30 -10.37 12.01
CA LEU A 90 3.10 -9.66 10.75
C LEU A 90 2.78 -10.63 9.60
N MET A 91 3.43 -11.80 9.56
CA MET A 91 3.19 -12.79 8.50
C MET A 91 1.79 -13.38 8.56
N ASN A 92 1.31 -13.69 9.76
CA ASN A 92 -0.07 -14.12 9.97
C ASN A 92 -1.05 -13.04 9.50
N ALA A 93 -0.80 -11.78 9.90
CA ALA A 93 -1.63 -10.64 9.54
C ALA A 93 -1.70 -10.42 8.01
N LEU A 94 -0.60 -10.67 7.31
CA LEU A 94 -0.53 -10.55 5.85
C LEU A 94 -0.89 -11.84 5.10
N ALA A 95 -1.20 -12.93 5.81
CA ALA A 95 -1.35 -14.28 5.27
C ALA A 95 -0.16 -14.65 4.34
N LEU A 96 1.05 -14.54 4.87
CA LEU A 96 2.30 -14.86 4.20
C LEU A 96 2.94 -16.12 4.83
N PRO A 97 3.54 -17.00 4.01
CA PRO A 97 3.95 -18.34 4.45
C PRO A 97 5.29 -18.40 5.19
N SER A 98 6.03 -17.30 5.27
CA SER A 98 7.39 -17.27 5.81
C SER A 98 7.75 -15.86 6.25
N CYS A 99 8.63 -15.73 7.24
CA CYS A 99 9.17 -14.43 7.68
C CYS A 99 9.88 -13.69 6.54
N PRO A 100 9.81 -12.35 6.53
CA PRO A 100 10.54 -11.53 5.59
C PRO A 100 12.02 -11.48 5.99
N THR A 101 12.92 -11.36 5.02
CA THR A 101 14.35 -11.12 5.25
C THR A 101 14.71 -9.64 5.22
N ALA A 102 13.82 -8.81 4.67
CA ALA A 102 13.93 -7.34 4.61
C ALA A 102 12.54 -6.73 4.34
N ALA A 103 12.42 -5.42 4.54
CA ALA A 103 11.36 -4.60 3.96
C ALA A 103 11.97 -3.60 2.99
N LEU A 104 11.55 -3.66 1.73
CA LEU A 104 12.07 -2.84 0.65
C LEU A 104 11.00 -1.84 0.22
N PHE A 105 11.16 -0.57 0.60
CA PHE A 105 10.20 0.49 0.25
C PHE A 105 10.46 1.03 -1.16
N GLU A 106 9.43 1.60 -1.80
CA GLU A 106 9.53 2.25 -3.12
C GLU A 106 10.21 1.38 -4.19
N SER A 107 9.93 0.08 -4.18
CA SER A 107 10.57 -0.89 -5.07
C SER A 107 10.12 -0.68 -6.51
N LYS A 108 11.07 -0.33 -7.39
CA LYS A 108 10.85 -0.13 -8.83
C LYS A 108 11.07 -1.43 -9.59
N LEU A 109 9.99 -2.13 -9.93
CA LEU A 109 10.05 -3.37 -10.70
C LEU A 109 9.71 -3.12 -12.17
N SER A 110 10.53 -3.65 -13.09
CA SER A 110 10.29 -3.43 -14.53
C SER A 110 9.02 -4.16 -15.00
N THR A 111 8.14 -3.46 -15.72
CA THR A 111 7.02 -4.11 -16.41
C THR A 111 7.41 -4.70 -17.76
N GLY A 112 8.64 -4.45 -18.24
CA GLY A 112 9.11 -4.85 -19.57
C GLY A 112 8.50 -4.06 -20.74
N VAL A 113 7.86 -2.91 -20.44
CA VAL A 113 7.11 -2.12 -21.44
C VAL A 113 7.39 -0.61 -21.36
N ASP A 114 8.60 -0.23 -20.93
CA ASP A 114 9.08 1.16 -20.80
C ASP A 114 8.62 1.92 -19.54
N SER A 115 8.25 1.18 -18.47
CA SER A 115 8.05 1.79 -17.15
C SER A 115 8.26 0.79 -16.02
N HIS A 116 8.34 1.34 -14.80
CA HIS A 116 8.40 0.57 -13.56
C HIS A 116 7.03 0.54 -12.91
N ALA A 117 6.70 -0.59 -12.29
CA ALA A 117 5.74 -0.68 -11.22
C ALA A 117 6.44 -0.24 -9.93
N ASN A 118 5.93 0.81 -9.29
CA ASN A 118 6.47 1.32 -8.03
C ASN A 118 5.63 0.72 -6.89
N LEU A 119 6.12 -0.36 -6.30
CA LEU A 119 5.50 -1.01 -5.16
C LEU A 119 5.88 -0.27 -3.88
N ASP A 120 4.89 0.02 -3.04
CA ASP A 120 5.10 0.76 -1.79
C ASP A 120 6.00 -0.03 -0.84
N VAL A 121 5.77 -1.35 -0.73
CA VAL A 121 6.60 -2.26 0.07
C VAL A 121 6.77 -3.60 -0.64
N CYS A 122 7.99 -4.11 -0.68
CA CYS A 122 8.31 -5.48 -1.07
C CYS A 122 8.93 -6.22 0.11
N LEU A 123 8.45 -7.43 0.37
CA LEU A 123 8.95 -8.33 1.41
C LEU A 123 9.50 -9.60 0.75
N PRO A 124 10.82 -9.69 0.51
CA PRO A 124 11.45 -10.97 0.20
C PRO A 124 11.30 -11.91 1.39
N LEU A 125 10.68 -13.07 1.18
CA LEU A 125 10.46 -14.06 2.23
C LEU A 125 11.61 -15.08 2.27
N ALA A 126 11.89 -15.64 3.45
CA ALA A 126 12.98 -16.62 3.61
C ALA A 126 12.83 -17.88 2.73
N ASN A 127 11.59 -18.25 2.38
CA ASN A 127 11.31 -19.33 1.41
C ASN A 127 11.44 -18.89 -0.07
N GLY A 128 11.94 -17.68 -0.32
CA GLY A 128 12.20 -17.04 -1.61
C GLY A 128 10.97 -16.65 -2.43
N ILE A 129 9.80 -16.53 -1.81
CA ILE A 129 8.65 -15.83 -2.38
C ILE A 129 8.86 -14.31 -2.24
N MET A 130 8.54 -13.54 -3.28
CA MET A 130 8.46 -12.08 -3.20
C MET A 130 7.02 -11.63 -2.92
N ALA A 131 6.76 -11.03 -1.76
CA ALA A 131 5.47 -10.40 -1.49
C ALA A 131 5.51 -8.91 -1.84
N GLY A 132 4.75 -8.49 -2.85
CA GLY A 132 4.55 -7.08 -3.18
C GLY A 132 3.30 -6.53 -2.50
N LEU A 133 3.41 -5.37 -1.87
CA LEU A 133 2.32 -4.68 -1.17
C LEU A 133 2.06 -3.32 -1.84
N GLU A 134 0.78 -3.06 -2.09
CA GLU A 134 0.25 -1.73 -2.37
C GLU A 134 -0.45 -1.21 -1.11
N SER A 135 -0.04 -0.07 -0.58
CA SER A 135 -0.52 0.54 0.65
C SER A 135 -1.34 1.80 0.36
N LYS A 136 -2.61 1.82 0.77
CA LYS A 136 -3.48 3.00 0.67
C LYS A 136 -3.94 3.47 2.04
N PHE A 137 -3.86 4.77 2.29
CA PHE A 137 -4.41 5.38 3.51
C PHE A 137 -5.71 6.13 3.23
N THR A 138 -5.64 7.25 2.50
CA THR A 138 -6.80 8.12 2.24
C THR A 138 -7.11 8.29 0.76
N GLU A 139 -6.24 7.80 -0.12
CA GLU A 139 -6.29 8.01 -1.56
C GLU A 139 -7.55 7.39 -2.17
N TRP A 140 -7.90 6.18 -1.75
CA TRP A 140 -9.03 5.41 -2.27
C TRP A 140 -10.38 6.08 -1.98
N LEU A 141 -10.49 6.87 -0.90
CA LEU A 141 -11.72 7.56 -0.50
C LEU A 141 -12.16 8.63 -1.49
N ARG A 142 -11.21 9.27 -2.17
CA ARG A 142 -11.53 10.35 -3.13
C ARG A 142 -12.20 9.79 -4.38
N GLY A 143 -11.89 8.55 -4.72
CA GLY A 143 -12.23 7.96 -6.01
C GLY A 143 -11.53 8.69 -7.16
N LYS A 144 -11.15 7.97 -8.20
CA LYS A 144 -10.66 8.56 -9.44
C LYS A 144 -11.46 7.97 -10.59
N ALA A 145 -12.18 8.81 -11.31
CA ALA A 145 -12.75 8.39 -12.58
C ALA A 145 -11.60 8.19 -13.57
N THR A 146 -11.46 6.96 -14.07
CA THR A 146 -10.61 6.66 -15.22
C THR A 146 -11.50 6.68 -16.45
N GLN A 147 -11.18 7.52 -17.43
CA GLN A 147 -11.92 7.54 -18.70
C GLN A 147 -11.57 6.29 -19.52
N ALA A 148 -12.52 5.85 -20.35
CA ALA A 148 -12.25 4.82 -21.34
C ALA A 148 -11.08 5.27 -22.23
N GLY A 149 -10.15 4.36 -22.51
CA GLY A 149 -8.93 4.67 -23.26
C GLY A 149 -7.75 5.18 -22.43
N GLU A 150 -7.93 5.45 -21.13
CA GLU A 150 -6.87 6.05 -20.28
C GLU A 150 -6.34 5.12 -19.18
N ALA A 151 -6.84 3.88 -19.09
CA ALA A 151 -6.42 2.93 -18.05
C ALA A 151 -4.94 2.54 -18.20
N PHE A 152 -4.48 2.32 -19.43
CA PHE A 152 -3.12 1.92 -19.74
C PHE A 152 -2.50 2.78 -20.85
N ARG A 153 -1.19 3.01 -20.75
CA ARG A 153 -0.43 3.62 -21.84
C ARG A 153 -0.39 2.65 -23.03
N PRO A 154 -0.34 3.14 -24.28
CA PRO A 154 -0.39 2.30 -25.48
C PRO A 154 0.55 1.08 -25.49
N PRO A 155 1.81 1.15 -24.98
CA PRO A 155 2.72 0.00 -25.01
C PRO A 155 2.19 -1.25 -24.28
N TYR A 156 1.39 -1.09 -23.21
CA TYR A 156 0.84 -2.20 -22.44
C TYR A 156 -0.16 -3.06 -23.22
N LEU A 157 -0.86 -2.46 -24.19
CA LEU A 157 -1.90 -3.10 -25.00
C LEU A 157 -1.57 -2.97 -26.50
N ALA A 158 -0.28 -3.03 -26.82
CA ALA A 158 0.19 -2.99 -28.19
C ALA A 158 -0.34 -4.19 -28.99
N ARG A 159 -0.73 -3.95 -30.25
CA ARG A 159 -1.29 -4.99 -31.12
C ARG A 159 -0.36 -6.21 -31.20
N GLY A 160 -0.92 -7.41 -31.04
CA GLY A 160 -0.20 -8.67 -31.10
C GLY A 160 0.62 -9.00 -29.84
N ARG A 161 0.42 -8.27 -28.75
CA ARG A 161 1.06 -8.53 -27.44
C ARG A 161 0.00 -8.68 -26.36
N SER A 162 0.06 -9.79 -25.64
CA SER A 162 -0.77 -10.05 -24.46
C SER A 162 0.13 -10.08 -23.22
N ARG A 163 0.52 -8.90 -22.73
CA ARG A 163 1.61 -8.76 -21.74
C ARG A 163 1.39 -9.56 -20.46
N TRP A 164 0.16 -9.65 -19.98
CA TRP A 164 -0.18 -10.41 -18.80
C TRP A 164 -0.31 -11.91 -19.11
N GLU A 165 -0.90 -12.27 -20.24
CA GLU A 165 -0.99 -13.67 -20.68
C GLU A 165 0.39 -14.29 -20.93
N GLU A 166 1.34 -13.52 -21.47
CA GLU A 166 2.75 -13.90 -21.67
C GLU A 166 3.45 -14.33 -20.37
N VAL A 167 2.93 -13.94 -19.20
CA VAL A 167 3.44 -14.31 -17.88
C VAL A 167 2.47 -15.20 -17.10
N GLY A 168 1.53 -15.84 -17.79
CA GLY A 168 0.57 -16.77 -17.19
C GLY A 168 -0.58 -16.11 -16.45
N LEU A 169 -0.94 -14.86 -16.79
CA LEU A 169 -2.05 -14.10 -16.21
C LEU A 169 -3.13 -13.72 -17.25
N PRO A 170 -3.77 -14.69 -17.92
CA PRO A 170 -4.77 -14.41 -18.96
C PRO A 170 -6.00 -13.64 -18.46
N ARG A 171 -6.44 -13.84 -17.21
CA ARG A 171 -7.60 -13.10 -16.68
C ARG A 171 -7.22 -11.65 -16.37
N ALA A 172 -6.00 -11.41 -15.92
CA ALA A 172 -5.44 -10.07 -15.78
C ALA A 172 -5.34 -9.34 -17.13
N GLN A 173 -4.98 -10.06 -18.21
CA GLN A 173 -5.00 -9.53 -19.58
C GLN A 173 -6.42 -9.11 -19.97
N ALA A 174 -7.40 -9.99 -19.80
CA ALA A 174 -8.80 -9.72 -20.11
C ALA A 174 -9.35 -8.52 -19.32
N LEU A 175 -8.99 -8.40 -18.04
CA LEU A 175 -9.36 -7.25 -17.22
C LEU A 175 -8.69 -5.97 -17.70
N ALA A 176 -7.41 -6.00 -18.05
CA ALA A 176 -6.69 -4.84 -18.57
C ALA A 176 -7.36 -4.29 -19.84
N GLU A 177 -7.75 -5.18 -20.76
CA GLU A 177 -8.47 -4.83 -21.99
C GLU A 177 -9.89 -4.32 -21.70
N ALA A 178 -10.61 -4.91 -20.75
CA ALA A 178 -11.95 -4.45 -20.36
C ALA A 178 -11.90 -3.05 -19.74
N LEU A 179 -10.89 -2.75 -18.91
CA LEU A 179 -10.66 -1.42 -18.36
C LEU A 179 -10.32 -0.40 -19.45
N GLN A 180 -9.43 -0.78 -20.39
CA GLN A 180 -9.06 0.09 -21.49
C GLN A 180 -10.26 0.42 -22.39
N ALA A 181 -11.13 -0.56 -22.65
CA ALA A 181 -12.33 -0.38 -23.48
C ALA A 181 -13.51 0.25 -22.74
N GLY A 182 -13.38 0.53 -21.43
CA GLY A 182 -14.46 1.08 -20.61
C GLY A 182 -15.60 0.10 -20.30
N ARG A 183 -15.38 -1.22 -20.48
CA ARG A 183 -16.35 -2.28 -20.13
C ARG A 183 -16.33 -2.61 -18.65
N GLU A 184 -15.22 -2.35 -17.98
CA GLU A 184 -15.06 -2.44 -16.53
C GLU A 184 -14.51 -1.10 -16.02
N ALA A 185 -14.87 -0.73 -14.79
CA ALA A 185 -14.40 0.51 -14.18
C ALA A 185 -14.25 0.35 -12.67
N PHE A 186 -13.11 0.83 -12.16
CA PHE A 186 -12.84 0.90 -10.73
C PHE A 186 -12.44 2.32 -10.37
N ARG A 187 -13.11 2.91 -9.39
CA ARG A 187 -12.86 4.27 -8.93
C ARG A 187 -12.00 4.30 -7.67
N HIS A 188 -12.11 3.30 -6.82
CA HIS A 188 -11.55 3.32 -5.46
C HIS A 188 -10.31 2.45 -5.32
N ILE A 189 -10.29 1.23 -5.89
CA ILE A 189 -9.21 0.26 -5.65
C ILE A 189 -7.92 0.55 -6.43
N GLY A 190 -8.00 1.29 -7.54
CA GLY A 190 -6.84 1.54 -8.40
C GLY A 190 -6.41 0.33 -9.23
N ALA A 191 -7.37 -0.42 -9.80
CA ALA A 191 -7.12 -1.66 -10.54
C ALA A 191 -5.99 -1.61 -11.59
N PRO A 192 -5.81 -0.55 -12.40
CA PRO A 192 -4.69 -0.49 -13.35
C PRO A 192 -3.31 -0.54 -12.69
N GLN A 193 -3.16 0.02 -11.48
CA GLN A 193 -1.91 -0.03 -10.73
C GLN A 193 -1.63 -1.46 -10.24
N LEU A 194 -2.64 -2.11 -9.66
CA LEU A 194 -2.53 -3.51 -9.21
C LEU A 194 -2.16 -4.46 -10.35
N LEU A 195 -2.75 -4.29 -11.53
CA LEU A 195 -2.41 -5.09 -12.70
C LEU A 195 -0.96 -4.86 -13.14
N LYS A 196 -0.46 -3.62 -13.12
CA LYS A 196 0.96 -3.34 -13.42
C LYS A 196 1.90 -3.99 -12.41
N HIS A 197 1.51 -3.98 -11.13
CA HIS A 197 2.30 -4.58 -10.05
C HIS A 197 2.38 -6.09 -10.21
N ALA A 198 1.26 -6.76 -10.48
CA ALA A 198 1.24 -8.18 -10.79
C ALA A 198 2.08 -8.53 -12.03
N LEU A 199 2.00 -7.74 -13.10
CA LEU A 199 2.83 -7.95 -14.30
C LEU A 199 4.32 -7.89 -13.96
N ALA A 200 4.76 -6.86 -13.22
CA ALA A 200 6.17 -6.73 -12.87
C ALA A 200 6.66 -7.87 -11.96
N LEU A 201 5.85 -8.25 -10.96
CA LEU A 201 6.14 -9.37 -10.07
C LEU A 201 6.24 -10.69 -10.83
N ALA A 202 5.28 -10.99 -11.70
CA ALA A 202 5.27 -12.22 -12.50
C ALA A 202 6.44 -12.30 -13.48
N ARG A 203 6.84 -11.16 -14.07
CA ARG A 203 8.02 -11.12 -14.96
C ARG A 203 9.34 -11.40 -14.24
N GLN A 204 9.48 -10.87 -13.02
CA GLN A 204 10.75 -10.93 -12.30
C GLN A 204 10.90 -12.18 -11.42
N TYR A 205 9.78 -12.69 -10.89
CA TYR A 205 9.76 -13.78 -9.91
C TYR A 205 8.95 -14.99 -10.37
N GLU A 206 8.50 -15.02 -11.63
CA GLU A 206 7.77 -16.13 -12.25
C GLU A 206 6.55 -16.57 -11.41
N SER A 207 6.62 -17.73 -10.77
CA SER A 207 5.56 -18.26 -9.90
C SER A 207 5.78 -17.95 -8.41
N ARG A 208 6.93 -17.39 -8.02
CA ARG A 208 7.35 -17.17 -6.63
C ARG A 208 7.06 -15.74 -6.14
N TRP A 209 5.80 -15.33 -6.25
CA TRP A 209 5.36 -14.03 -5.77
C TRP A 209 3.94 -14.08 -5.25
N VAL A 210 3.57 -13.08 -4.46
CA VAL A 210 2.19 -12.81 -4.06
C VAL A 210 1.94 -11.30 -4.06
N LEU A 211 0.69 -10.88 -4.28
CA LEU A 211 0.29 -9.48 -4.24
C LEU A 211 -0.64 -9.24 -3.05
N ARG A 212 -0.38 -8.18 -2.30
CA ARG A 212 -1.20 -7.73 -1.18
C ARG A 212 -1.64 -6.30 -1.43
N TYR A 213 -2.94 -6.07 -1.29
CA TYR A 213 -3.49 -4.72 -1.25
C TYR A 213 -3.86 -4.40 0.18
N VAL A 214 -3.08 -3.52 0.79
CA VAL A 214 -3.26 -3.10 2.17
C VAL A 214 -3.90 -1.72 2.19
N TYR A 215 -5.00 -1.58 2.91
CA TYR A 215 -5.76 -0.33 2.90
C TYR A 215 -6.28 0.03 4.28
N PHE A 216 -6.35 1.31 4.58
CA PHE A 216 -7.01 1.78 5.80
C PHE A 216 -8.51 1.80 5.54
N ASP A 217 -9.25 0.89 6.18
CA ASP A 217 -10.71 0.79 5.97
C ASP A 217 -11.44 1.96 6.62
N TRP A 218 -12.59 2.34 6.07
CA TRP A 218 -13.35 3.47 6.57
C TRP A 218 -14.86 3.28 6.35
N PRO A 219 -15.72 3.63 7.33
CA PRO A 219 -17.15 3.45 7.20
C PRO A 219 -17.82 4.46 6.25
N GLY A 220 -18.95 4.04 5.70
CA GLY A 220 -19.83 4.83 4.83
C GLY A 220 -19.69 4.49 3.34
N PRO A 221 -20.40 5.24 2.46
CA PRO A 221 -20.64 4.81 1.08
C PRO A 221 -19.40 4.63 0.21
N HIS A 222 -18.33 5.40 0.47
CA HIS A 222 -17.06 5.21 -0.24
C HIS A 222 -16.37 3.91 0.17
N GLY A 223 -16.40 3.56 1.47
CA GLY A 223 -15.85 2.31 1.98
C GLY A 223 -16.63 1.10 1.48
N GLU A 224 -17.96 1.19 1.45
CA GLU A 224 -18.82 0.15 0.88
C GLU A 224 -18.47 -0.10 -0.60
N ARG A 225 -18.45 0.96 -1.41
CA ARG A 225 -18.05 0.86 -2.83
C ARG A 225 -16.63 0.32 -3.01
N HIS A 226 -15.69 0.72 -2.15
CA HIS A 226 -14.32 0.21 -2.20
C HIS A 226 -14.25 -1.28 -1.89
N ARG A 227 -14.97 -1.76 -0.88
CA ARG A 227 -15.07 -3.19 -0.57
C ARG A 227 -15.77 -3.98 -1.69
N ASP A 228 -16.78 -3.41 -2.33
CA ASP A 228 -17.43 -4.00 -3.50
C ASP A 228 -16.47 -4.11 -4.68
N GLU A 229 -15.67 -3.07 -4.93
CA GLU A 229 -14.62 -3.07 -5.94
C GLU A 229 -13.52 -4.10 -5.64
N ILE A 230 -13.12 -4.29 -4.39
CA ILE A 230 -12.19 -5.36 -3.98
C ILE A 230 -12.75 -6.73 -4.35
N ARG A 231 -14.01 -7.00 -4.02
CA ARG A 231 -14.67 -8.27 -4.35
C ARG A 231 -14.75 -8.48 -5.86
N ARG A 232 -15.21 -7.47 -6.60
CA ARG A 232 -15.31 -7.52 -8.07
C ARG A 232 -13.95 -7.71 -8.74
N PHE A 233 -12.91 -7.01 -8.26
CA PHE A 233 -11.55 -7.16 -8.78
C PHE A 233 -11.05 -8.60 -8.59
N HIS A 234 -11.20 -9.15 -7.38
CA HIS A 234 -10.83 -10.53 -7.09
C HIS A 234 -11.61 -11.54 -7.94
N GLU A 235 -12.93 -11.36 -8.11
CA GLU A 235 -13.76 -12.19 -8.98
C GLU A 235 -13.29 -12.19 -10.44
N LEU A 236 -12.84 -11.05 -10.96
CA LEU A 236 -12.40 -10.94 -12.35
C LEU A 236 -11.03 -11.58 -12.57
N VAL A 237 -10.06 -11.30 -11.70
CA VAL A 237 -8.68 -11.81 -11.86
C VAL A 237 -8.51 -13.24 -11.35
N GLY A 238 -9.28 -13.68 -10.36
CA GLY A 238 -9.15 -15.01 -9.75
C GLY A 238 -7.80 -15.26 -9.06
N ASP A 239 -7.46 -16.53 -8.88
CA ASP A 239 -6.28 -16.96 -8.10
C ASP A 239 -4.94 -16.76 -8.82
N GLU A 240 -4.94 -16.57 -10.15
CA GLU A 240 -3.70 -16.36 -10.92
C GLU A 240 -2.91 -15.14 -10.42
N LEU A 241 -3.62 -14.11 -9.93
CA LEU A 241 -3.00 -12.88 -9.45
C LEU A 241 -2.41 -13.01 -8.04
N LYS A 242 -2.66 -14.13 -7.33
CA LYS A 242 -2.22 -14.39 -5.95
C LYS A 242 -2.49 -13.20 -5.02
N PHE A 243 -3.61 -12.55 -5.29
CA PHE A 243 -4.01 -11.27 -4.73
C PHE A 243 -4.82 -11.49 -3.46
N LYS A 244 -4.50 -10.73 -2.41
CA LYS A 244 -5.34 -10.63 -1.22
C LYS A 244 -5.43 -9.18 -0.75
N ALA A 245 -6.64 -8.71 -0.50
CA ALA A 245 -6.87 -7.41 0.14
C ALA A 245 -6.98 -7.58 1.66
N ILE A 246 -6.33 -6.71 2.42
CA ILE A 246 -6.27 -6.77 3.89
C ILE A 246 -6.35 -5.35 4.43
N SER A 247 -7.24 -5.08 5.39
CA SER A 247 -7.29 -3.76 6.00
C SER A 247 -6.19 -3.58 7.05
N TYR A 248 -5.71 -2.35 7.23
CA TYR A 248 -4.78 -2.02 8.31
C TYR A 248 -5.38 -2.31 9.70
N GLN A 249 -6.70 -2.20 9.85
CA GLN A 249 -7.43 -2.58 11.05
C GLN A 249 -7.34 -4.09 11.32
N ALA A 250 -7.50 -4.92 10.28
CA ALA A 250 -7.35 -6.37 10.40
C ALA A 250 -5.90 -6.75 10.74
N ILE A 251 -4.93 -6.08 10.11
CA ILE A 251 -3.51 -6.26 10.46
C ILE A 251 -3.29 -5.93 11.93
N PHE A 252 -3.75 -4.76 12.39
CA PHE A 252 -3.57 -4.35 13.77
C PHE A 252 -4.23 -5.30 14.78
N GLY A 253 -5.44 -5.79 14.48
CA GLY A 253 -6.13 -6.78 15.32
C GLY A 253 -5.35 -8.09 15.48
N GLU A 254 -4.78 -8.60 14.38
CA GLU A 254 -3.91 -9.78 14.41
C GLU A 254 -2.62 -9.50 15.19
N LEU A 255 -2.00 -8.35 14.97
CA LEU A 255 -0.80 -7.94 15.69
C LEU A 255 -1.05 -7.85 17.20
N CYS A 256 -2.18 -7.31 17.64
CA CYS A 256 -2.55 -7.28 19.05
C CYS A 256 -2.75 -8.67 19.65
N SER A 257 -3.22 -9.64 18.85
CA SER A 257 -3.54 -11.00 19.32
C SER A 257 -2.31 -11.92 19.35
N ALA A 258 -1.37 -11.72 18.42
CA ALA A 258 -0.24 -12.63 18.22
C ALA A 258 1.12 -12.07 18.70
N SER A 259 1.19 -10.78 19.06
CA SER A 259 2.46 -10.17 19.46
C SER A 259 2.90 -10.50 20.88
N ARG A 260 4.21 -10.38 21.09
CA ARG A 260 4.88 -10.64 22.36
C ARG A 260 4.97 -9.38 23.23
N PRO A 261 5.27 -9.50 24.54
CA PRO A 261 5.39 -8.34 25.43
C PRO A 261 6.35 -7.26 24.94
N GLU A 262 7.45 -7.63 24.26
CA GLU A 262 8.40 -6.67 23.70
C GLU A 262 7.80 -5.73 22.63
N HIS A 263 6.67 -6.10 22.01
CA HIS A 263 6.00 -5.28 21.00
C HIS A 263 4.99 -4.29 21.59
N GLN A 264 4.78 -4.28 22.91
CA GLN A 264 3.71 -3.47 23.52
C GLN A 264 3.83 -1.97 23.26
N LEU A 265 5.04 -1.41 23.27
CA LEU A 265 5.26 0.01 22.96
C LEU A 265 4.88 0.33 21.51
N TYR A 266 5.21 -0.57 20.58
CA TYR A 266 4.85 -0.47 19.17
C TYR A 266 3.33 -0.54 18.97
N LEU A 267 2.67 -1.51 19.60
CA LEU A 267 1.22 -1.64 19.51
C LEU A 267 0.49 -0.46 20.14
N ALA A 268 0.95 0.04 21.30
CA ALA A 268 0.40 1.21 21.95
C ALA A 268 0.54 2.46 21.07
N TYR A 269 1.67 2.61 20.39
CA TYR A 269 1.89 3.67 19.41
C TYR A 269 0.88 3.59 18.26
N LEU A 270 0.78 2.43 17.59
CA LEU A 270 -0.13 2.24 16.46
C LEU A 270 -1.60 2.44 16.86
N GLY A 271 -2.00 1.88 18.00
CA GLY A 271 -3.35 2.02 18.54
C GLY A 271 -3.70 3.47 18.85
N GLY A 272 -2.79 4.21 19.48
CA GLY A 272 -3.00 5.63 19.76
C GLY A 272 -3.02 6.51 18.51
N ARG A 273 -2.26 6.14 17.47
CA ARG A 273 -2.08 6.93 16.26
C ARG A 273 -3.14 6.68 15.18
N TYR A 274 -3.37 5.42 14.84
CA TYR A 274 -4.13 5.04 13.66
C TYR A 274 -5.45 4.35 14.00
N PHE A 275 -5.53 3.65 15.12
CA PHE A 275 -6.63 2.72 15.40
C PHE A 275 -7.39 3.03 16.68
N ARG A 276 -7.43 4.31 17.08
CA ARG A 276 -8.28 4.72 18.21
C ARG A 276 -9.71 4.27 17.88
N GLN A 277 -10.27 3.40 18.72
CA GLN A 277 -11.67 3.04 18.56
C GLN A 277 -12.50 4.32 18.69
N PRO A 278 -13.51 4.54 17.84
CA PRO A 278 -14.46 5.60 18.11
C PRO A 278 -15.02 5.34 19.50
N MET A 279 -14.99 6.35 20.37
CA MET A 279 -15.77 6.29 21.59
C MET A 279 -17.22 6.04 21.16
N GLY A 280 -17.76 4.90 21.60
CA GLY A 280 -19.14 4.52 21.34
C GLY A 280 -20.12 5.56 21.87
#